data_AF-A0A519W6P9-F1
#
_entry.id   AF-A0A519W6P9-F1
#
_cell.length_a   1.000
_cell.length_b   1.000
_cell.length_c   1.000
_cell.angle_alpha   90.00
_cell.angle_beta   90.00
_cell.angle_gamma   90.00
#
_symmetry.space_group_name_H-M   'P 1'
#
loop_
_entity.id
_entity.type
_entity.pdbx_description
1 polymer ?
#
loop_
_entity_poly.entity_id
_entity_poly.type
_entity_poly.pdbx_seq_one_letter_code
_entity_poly.pdbx_strand_id
1 'polypeptide(L)'
;MRKIYLLLSVALLLGISSCKKSEGIVEPPTPIDPTIPTTPYVADNSFKVVAYFPSYRDPNGVADAKYKMITHLFYAFLNPNTDGSLASLEQPSRFSAVMQKAKANGVKTGISVSGTRSIFIEMAASATARKLFVKNVVALPEPIILMA
;
A
#
# COMPACT_ATOMS: atom_id res chain seq x y z
N MET A 1 62.24 -15.81 12.62
CA MET A 1 61.25 -14.71 12.73
C MET A 1 61.08 -13.97 11.40
N ARG A 2 62.07 -13.22 10.88
CA ARG A 2 61.95 -12.40 9.65
C ARG A 2 61.54 -13.16 8.37
N LYS A 3 62.00 -14.41 8.18
CA LYS A 3 61.66 -15.24 7.02
C LYS A 3 60.22 -15.77 7.05
N ILE A 4 59.62 -15.91 8.24
CA ILE A 4 58.25 -16.41 8.39
C ILE A 4 57.24 -15.30 8.08
N TYR A 5 57.54 -14.06 8.45
CA TYR A 5 56.75 -12.89 8.05
C TYR A 5 56.86 -12.61 6.55
N LEU A 6 58.01 -12.89 5.93
CA LEU A 6 58.19 -12.80 4.48
C LEU A 6 57.37 -13.86 3.73
N LEU A 7 57.29 -15.09 4.26
CA LEU A 7 56.46 -16.14 3.68
C LEU A 7 54.96 -15.88 3.87
N LEU A 8 54.54 -15.35 5.01
CA LEU A 8 53.14 -14.96 5.28
C LEU A 8 52.68 -13.78 4.42
N SER A 9 53.55 -12.81 4.15
CA SER A 9 53.22 -11.66 3.28
C SER A 9 53.14 -12.03 1.81
N VAL A 10 53.98 -12.96 1.32
CA VAL A 10 53.86 -13.50 -0.04
C VAL A 10 52.59 -14.34 -0.22
N ALA A 11 52.22 -15.14 0.78
CA ALA A 11 50.98 -15.92 0.76
C ALA A 11 49.72 -15.03 0.76
N LEU A 12 49.75 -13.92 1.50
CA LEU A 12 48.64 -12.95 1.53
C LEU A 12 48.47 -12.21 0.20
N LEU A 13 49.57 -11.86 -0.48
CA LEU A 13 49.56 -11.24 -1.81
C LEU A 13 49.06 -12.17 -2.92
N LEU A 14 49.30 -13.48 -2.79
CA LEU A 14 48.79 -14.49 -3.72
C LEU A 14 47.28 -14.78 -3.51
N GLY A 15 46.78 -14.65 -2.28
CA GLY A 15 45.36 -14.85 -1.95
C GLY A 15 44.42 -13.78 -2.53
N ILE A 16 44.85 -12.53 -2.61
CA ILE A 16 44.05 -11.42 -3.19
C ILE A 16 44.07 -11.37 -4.73
N SER A 17 44.90 -12.19 -5.40
CA SER A 17 44.94 -12.30 -6.87
C SER A 17 44.06 -13.44 -7.43
N SER A 18 43.37 -14.21 -6.58
CA SER A 18 42.63 -15.41 -6.99
C SER A 18 41.17 -15.17 -7.40
N CYS A 19 40.83 -13.95 -7.82
CA CYS A 19 39.60 -13.67 -8.56
C CYS A 19 39.93 -13.00 -9.90
N LYS A 20 40.81 -13.61 -10.70
CA LYS A 20 40.71 -13.41 -12.15
C LYS A 20 39.48 -14.17 -12.62
N LYS A 21 38.40 -13.43 -12.88
CA LYS A 21 37.28 -13.90 -13.69
C LYS A 21 37.90 -14.45 -14.98
N SER A 22 37.81 -15.76 -15.22
CA SER A 22 38.19 -16.29 -16.52
C SER A 22 37.14 -15.77 -17.50
N GLU A 23 37.53 -14.78 -18.29
CA GLU A 23 36.88 -14.46 -19.54
C GLU A 23 37.16 -15.65 -20.46
N GLY A 24 36.46 -16.76 -20.25
CA GLY A 24 36.23 -17.68 -21.35
C GLY A 24 35.61 -16.84 -22.45
N ILE A 25 36.13 -16.96 -23.68
CA ILE A 25 35.46 -16.41 -24.85
C ILE A 25 34.17 -17.24 -25.02
N VAL A 26 33.18 -16.92 -24.21
CA VAL A 26 31.78 -17.07 -24.58
C VAL A 26 31.61 -15.92 -25.55
N GLU A 27 31.46 -16.23 -26.84
CA GLU A 27 30.96 -15.24 -27.79
C GLU A 27 29.84 -14.48 -27.08
N PRO A 28 29.87 -13.13 -27.09
CA PRO A 28 28.78 -12.36 -26.50
C PRO A 28 27.49 -12.98 -27.02
N PRO A 29 26.51 -13.37 -26.16
CA PRO A 29 25.20 -13.67 -26.70
C PRO A 29 24.87 -12.47 -27.58
N THR A 30 24.60 -12.74 -28.87
CA THR A 30 24.21 -11.71 -29.85
C THR A 30 23.38 -10.70 -29.10
N PRO A 31 23.71 -9.40 -29.11
CA PRO A 31 22.94 -8.41 -28.40
C PRO A 31 21.48 -8.67 -28.71
N ILE A 32 20.76 -9.22 -27.73
CA ILE A 32 19.31 -9.27 -27.77
C ILE A 32 18.96 -7.81 -27.57
N ASP A 33 18.90 -7.10 -28.70
CA ASP A 33 18.29 -5.79 -28.77
C ASP A 33 16.96 -5.97 -28.04
N PRO A 34 16.74 -5.31 -26.88
CA PRO A 34 15.55 -5.55 -26.09
C PRO A 34 14.39 -5.34 -27.04
N THR A 35 13.72 -6.44 -27.40
CA THR A 35 12.64 -6.42 -28.39
C THR A 35 11.61 -5.46 -27.83
N ILE A 36 11.59 -4.24 -28.35
CA ILE A 36 10.62 -3.23 -27.94
C ILE A 36 9.28 -3.88 -28.23
N PRO A 37 8.41 -4.07 -27.22
CA PRO A 37 7.10 -4.63 -27.44
C PRO A 37 6.42 -3.79 -28.53
N THR A 38 6.19 -4.38 -29.70
CA THR A 38 5.52 -3.71 -30.83
C THR A 38 4.03 -3.55 -30.56
N THR A 39 3.50 -4.31 -29.60
CA THR A 39 2.17 -4.15 -29.05
C THR A 39 2.15 -3.01 -28.04
N PRO A 40 1.25 -2.02 -28.18
CA PRO A 40 1.01 -1.04 -27.13
C PRO A 40 0.72 -1.74 -25.80
N TYR A 41 1.32 -1.27 -24.71
CA TYR A 41 0.99 -1.74 -23.37
C TYR A 41 -0.50 -1.51 -23.10
N VAL A 42 -1.22 -2.60 -22.81
CA VAL A 42 -2.59 -2.53 -22.32
C VAL A 42 -2.53 -2.65 -20.80
N ALA A 43 -2.93 -1.58 -20.11
CA ALA A 43 -2.98 -1.59 -18.65
C ALA A 43 -3.99 -2.64 -18.15
N ASP A 44 -3.53 -3.56 -17.30
CA ASP A 44 -4.42 -4.46 -16.59
C ASP A 44 -5.15 -3.67 -15.47
N ASN A 45 -6.39 -3.30 -15.75
CA ASN A 45 -7.25 -2.60 -14.81
C ASN A 45 -8.00 -3.55 -13.86
N SER A 46 -7.76 -4.86 -13.93
CA SER A 46 -8.36 -5.84 -13.02
C SER A 46 -7.73 -5.78 -11.64
N PHE A 47 -6.41 -5.55 -11.56
CA PHE A 47 -5.68 -5.45 -10.30
C PHE A 47 -6.07 -4.19 -9.53
N LYS A 48 -6.45 -4.36 -8.26
CA LYS A 48 -6.87 -3.26 -7.38
C LYS A 48 -5.77 -2.93 -6.38
N VAL A 49 -5.26 -1.72 -6.47
CA VAL A 49 -4.40 -1.13 -5.44
C VAL A 49 -5.29 -0.30 -4.50
N VAL A 50 -5.40 -0.73 -3.24
CA VAL A 50 -6.25 -0.10 -2.23
C VAL A 50 -5.37 0.60 -1.20
N ALA A 51 -5.55 1.90 -1.02
CA ALA A 51 -4.85 2.68 -0.01
C ALA A 51 -5.79 3.10 1.13
N TYR A 52 -5.21 3.30 2.30
CA TYR A 52 -5.91 3.86 3.45
C TYR A 52 -5.32 5.23 3.77
N PHE A 53 -6.18 6.20 4.05
CA PHE A 53 -5.78 7.51 4.54
C PHE A 53 -6.23 7.65 6.00
N PRO A 54 -5.32 7.59 6.98
CA PRO A 54 -5.70 7.71 8.38
C PRO A 54 -6.00 9.16 8.78
N SER A 55 -7.00 9.36 9.63
CA SER A 55 -7.55 10.66 10.06
C SER A 55 -6.50 11.63 10.61
N TYR A 56 -5.50 11.08 11.29
CA TYR A 56 -4.44 11.86 11.93
C TYR A 56 -3.41 12.45 10.94
N ARG A 57 -3.36 12.00 9.68
CA ARG A 57 -2.38 12.50 8.70
C ARG A 57 -2.85 13.78 8.00
N ASP A 58 -1.89 14.66 7.71
CA ASP A 58 -2.14 15.86 6.92
C ASP A 58 -2.20 15.50 5.41
N PRO A 59 -3.31 15.79 4.71
CA PRO A 59 -3.43 15.53 3.27
C PRO A 59 -2.45 16.33 2.40
N ASN A 60 -1.96 17.47 2.87
CA ASN A 60 -1.01 18.29 2.12
C ASN A 60 0.37 17.61 1.98
N GLY A 61 0.68 16.64 2.85
CA GLY A 61 1.89 15.82 2.74
C GLY A 61 1.85 14.74 1.66
N VAL A 62 0.73 14.60 0.93
CA VAL A 62 0.56 13.58 -0.12
C VAL A 62 0.52 14.24 -1.49
N ALA A 63 1.58 14.01 -2.27
CA ALA A 63 1.68 14.46 -3.65
C ALA A 63 0.62 13.81 -4.55
N ASP A 64 0.09 14.56 -5.51
CA ASP A 64 -0.97 14.13 -6.43
C ASP A 64 -0.59 12.88 -7.24
N ALA A 65 0.70 12.75 -7.59
CA ALA A 65 1.22 11.58 -8.28
C ALA A 65 0.98 10.25 -7.53
N LYS A 66 0.80 10.30 -6.20
CA LYS A 66 0.48 9.09 -5.40
C LYS A 66 -0.94 8.61 -5.63
N TYR A 67 -1.89 9.49 -5.95
CA TYR A 67 -3.25 9.09 -6.28
C TYR A 67 -3.33 8.34 -7.61
N LYS A 68 -2.41 8.62 -8.55
CA LYS A 68 -2.30 7.90 -9.83
C LYS A 68 -1.77 6.46 -9.69
N MET A 69 -1.26 6.09 -8.52
CA MET A 69 -0.74 4.75 -8.23
C MET A 69 -1.78 3.82 -7.60
N ILE A 70 -2.98 4.34 -7.28
CA ILE A 70 -3.99 3.61 -6.52
C ILE A 70 -5.31 3.58 -7.29
N THR A 71 -6.10 2.55 -7.02
CA THR A 71 -7.44 2.37 -7.62
C THR A 71 -8.55 2.74 -6.65
N HIS A 72 -8.31 2.54 -5.35
CA HIS A 72 -9.26 2.84 -4.29
C HIS A 72 -8.55 3.53 -3.12
N LEU A 73 -9.27 4.45 -2.46
CA LEU A 73 -8.84 5.07 -1.22
C LEU A 73 -9.96 4.99 -0.19
N PHE A 74 -9.62 4.48 0.99
CA PHE A 74 -10.53 4.44 2.13
C PHE A 74 -10.02 5.35 3.24
N TYR A 75 -10.89 6.24 3.74
CA TYR A 75 -10.56 7.05 4.90
C TYR A 75 -10.72 6.25 6.18
N ALA A 76 -9.73 6.30 7.06
CA ALA A 76 -9.65 5.48 8.26
C ALA A 76 -9.63 6.37 9.52
N PHE A 77 -10.53 6.23 10.49
CA PHE A 77 -11.66 5.30 10.57
C PHE A 77 -12.94 6.01 11.03
N LEU A 78 -14.08 5.36 10.76
CA LEU A 78 -15.36 5.64 11.40
C LEU A 78 -15.69 4.48 12.36
N ASN A 79 -15.99 4.77 13.62
CA ASN A 79 -16.24 3.72 14.59
C ASN A 79 -17.75 3.56 14.87
N PRO A 80 -18.28 2.33 14.96
CA PRO A 80 -19.63 2.09 15.45
C PRO A 80 -19.66 2.04 16.99
N ASN A 81 -20.86 2.15 17.55
CA ASN A 81 -21.16 1.82 18.93
C ASN A 81 -21.85 0.44 19.02
N THR A 82 -21.92 -0.14 20.22
CA THR A 82 -22.53 -1.46 20.46
C THR A 82 -24.01 -1.52 20.08
N ASP A 83 -24.71 -0.39 20.09
CA ASP A 83 -26.13 -0.26 19.72
C ASP A 83 -26.36 -0.14 18.20
N GLY A 84 -25.30 -0.11 17.39
CA GLY A 84 -25.37 0.06 15.94
C GLY A 84 -25.43 1.51 15.45
N SER A 85 -25.35 2.50 16.34
CA SER A 85 -25.10 3.89 15.94
C SER A 85 -23.64 4.06 15.47
N LEU A 86 -23.36 5.15 14.73
CA LEU A 86 -22.01 5.52 14.31
C LEU A 86 -21.52 6.70 15.16
N ALA A 87 -20.27 6.65 15.60
CA ALA A 87 -19.62 7.76 16.27
C ALA A 87 -19.43 8.94 15.31
N SER A 88 -19.12 10.12 15.85
CA SER A 88 -18.74 11.27 15.05
C SER A 88 -17.47 10.97 14.24
N LEU A 89 -17.48 11.37 12.96
CA LEU A 89 -16.32 11.22 12.10
C LEU A 89 -15.16 12.09 12.58
N GLU A 90 -13.99 11.49 12.77
CA GLU A 90 -12.78 12.22 13.08
C GLU A 90 -12.29 13.05 11.88
N GLN A 91 -11.99 14.32 12.16
CA GLN A 91 -11.43 15.26 11.17
C GLN A 91 -12.28 15.35 9.87
N PRO A 92 -13.55 15.76 9.96
CA PRO A 92 -14.47 15.77 8.82
C PRO A 92 -14.02 16.69 7.66
N SER A 93 -13.30 17.77 7.98
CA SER A 93 -12.69 18.64 6.96
C SER A 93 -11.60 17.93 6.14
N ARG A 94 -10.75 17.13 6.80
CA ARG A 94 -9.73 16.31 6.14
C ARG A 94 -10.36 15.22 5.30
N PHE A 95 -11.37 14.54 5.83
CA PHE A 95 -12.16 13.59 5.07
C PHE A 95 -12.65 14.21 3.75
N SER A 96 -13.33 15.35 3.81
CA SER A 96 -13.83 16.04 2.61
C SER A 96 -12.71 16.37 1.62
N ALA A 97 -11.58 16.89 2.10
CA ALA A 97 -10.44 17.24 1.25
C ALA A 97 -9.82 16.01 0.57
N VAL A 98 -9.62 14.92 1.32
CA VAL A 98 -9.05 13.67 0.80
C VAL A 98 -9.98 13.02 -0.21
N MET A 99 -11.28 12.94 0.07
CA MET A 99 -12.27 12.37 -0.85
C MET A 99 -12.33 13.17 -2.15
N GLN A 100 -12.36 14.51 -2.06
CA GLN A 100 -12.35 15.37 -3.24
C GLN A 100 -11.10 15.17 -4.09
N LYS A 101 -9.92 15.15 -3.46
CA LYS A 101 -8.63 14.96 -4.15
C LYS A 101 -8.53 13.58 -4.81
N ALA A 102 -9.01 12.53 -4.14
CA ALA A 102 -9.06 11.19 -4.69
C ALA A 102 -9.98 11.10 -5.91
N LYS A 103 -11.22 11.60 -5.80
CA LYS A 103 -12.18 11.62 -6.91
C LYS A 103 -11.68 12.40 -8.12
N ALA A 104 -11.04 13.56 -7.89
CA ALA A 104 -10.43 14.37 -8.95
C ALA A 104 -9.31 13.62 -9.72
N ASN A 105 -8.71 12.59 -9.11
CA ASN A 105 -7.70 11.74 -9.73
C ASN A 105 -8.26 10.38 -10.22
N GLY A 106 -9.59 10.23 -10.30
CA GLY A 106 -10.23 9.00 -10.78
C GLY A 106 -10.19 7.82 -9.80
N VAL A 107 -9.81 8.06 -8.55
CA VAL A 107 -9.74 7.04 -7.50
C VAL A 107 -11.12 6.82 -6.90
N LYS A 108 -11.53 5.56 -6.75
CA LYS A 108 -12.77 5.20 -6.06
C LYS A 108 -12.62 5.39 -4.56
N THR A 109 -13.59 6.03 -3.93
CA THR A 109 -13.52 6.44 -2.52
C THR A 109 -14.44 5.64 -1.63
N GLY A 110 -14.02 5.50 -0.37
CA GLY A 110 -14.77 4.81 0.65
C GLY A 110 -14.35 5.23 2.06
N ILE A 111 -15.03 4.66 3.05
CA ILE A 111 -14.67 4.83 4.46
C ILE A 111 -14.48 3.47 5.12
N SER A 112 -13.46 3.39 5.97
CA SER A 112 -13.17 2.17 6.73
C SER A 112 -13.82 2.24 8.10
N VAL A 113 -14.49 1.14 8.47
CA VAL A 113 -15.10 1.01 9.79
C VAL A 113 -14.20 0.18 10.69
N SER A 114 -13.90 0.68 11.89
CA SER A 114 -13.05 0.01 12.88
C SER A 114 -13.68 0.06 14.27
N GLY A 115 -13.11 -0.67 15.23
CA GLY A 115 -13.60 -0.75 16.61
C GLY A 115 -12.96 -1.90 17.37
N THR A 116 -13.18 -1.95 18.67
CA THR A 116 -12.75 -3.11 19.48
C THR A 116 -13.62 -4.34 19.18
N ARG A 117 -13.06 -5.53 19.42
CA ARG A 117 -13.78 -6.80 19.27
C ARG A 117 -15.12 -6.83 20.03
N SER A 118 -15.19 -6.23 21.22
CA SER A 118 -16.41 -6.22 22.04
C SER A 118 -17.56 -5.49 21.35
N ILE A 119 -17.29 -4.36 20.70
CA ILE A 119 -18.28 -3.57 19.96
C ILE A 119 -18.99 -4.44 18.93
N PHE A 120 -18.21 -5.15 18.11
CA PHE A 120 -18.77 -5.97 17.04
C PHE A 120 -19.53 -7.19 17.55
N ILE A 121 -19.10 -7.81 18.65
CA ILE A 121 -19.80 -8.96 19.24
C ILE A 121 -21.17 -8.54 19.77
N GLU A 122 -21.22 -7.47 20.56
CA GLU A 122 -22.47 -6.99 21.16
C GLU A 122 -23.46 -6.52 20.08
N MET A 123 -22.96 -5.75 19.10
CA MET A 123 -23.76 -5.28 17.97
C MET A 123 -24.28 -6.45 17.13
N ALA A 124 -23.45 -7.46 16.86
CA ALA A 124 -23.85 -8.63 16.06
C ALA A 124 -24.88 -9.51 16.79
N ALA A 125 -24.89 -9.55 18.12
CA ALA A 125 -25.85 -10.32 18.91
C ALA A 125 -27.29 -9.76 18.84
N SER A 126 -27.47 -8.47 18.52
CA SER A 126 -28.77 -7.81 18.51
C SER A 126 -29.29 -7.54 17.09
N ALA A 127 -30.46 -8.09 16.74
CA ALA A 127 -31.09 -7.83 15.44
C ALA A 127 -31.41 -6.33 15.23
N THR A 128 -31.80 -5.65 16.30
CA THR A 128 -32.04 -4.19 16.29
C THR A 128 -30.75 -3.43 16.00
N ALA A 129 -29.66 -3.77 16.69
CA ALA A 129 -28.38 -3.08 16.50
C ALA A 129 -27.81 -3.31 15.09
N ARG A 130 -27.85 -4.55 14.57
CA ARG A 130 -27.44 -4.84 13.19
C ARG A 130 -28.24 -4.04 12.17
N LYS A 131 -29.57 -3.96 12.34
CA LYS A 131 -30.44 -3.20 11.43
C LYS A 131 -30.10 -1.71 11.46
N LEU A 132 -29.86 -1.16 12.65
CA LEU A 132 -29.48 0.24 12.80
C LEU A 132 -28.10 0.52 12.17
N PHE A 133 -27.12 -0.34 12.42
CA PHE A 133 -25.79 -0.24 11.84
C PHE A 133 -25.82 -0.22 10.32
N VAL A 134 -26.46 -1.23 9.70
CA VAL A 134 -26.58 -1.29 8.23
C VAL A 134 -27.28 -0.06 7.67
N LYS A 135 -28.36 0.38 8.31
CA LYS A 135 -29.08 1.61 7.90
C LYS A 135 -28.14 2.82 7.91
N ASN A 136 -27.38 3.01 8.98
CA ASN A 136 -26.50 4.17 9.13
C ASN A 136 -25.33 4.13 8.15
N VAL A 137 -24.75 2.95 7.96
CA VAL A 137 -23.63 2.67 7.03
C VAL A 137 -24.03 2.94 5.59
N VAL A 138 -25.19 2.46 5.15
CA VAL A 138 -25.70 2.67 3.78
C VAL A 138 -26.09 4.13 3.51
N ALA A 139 -26.43 4.89 4.56
CA ALA A 139 -26.76 6.30 4.44
C ALA A 139 -25.53 7.22 4.29
N LEU A 140 -24.31 6.69 4.39
CA LEU A 140 -23.08 7.49 4.25
C LEU A 140 -22.91 7.95 2.78
N PRO A 141 -22.36 9.15 2.56
CA PRO A 141 -22.18 9.72 1.22
C PRO A 141 -21.12 8.98 0.37
N GLU A 142 -20.26 8.16 0.99
CA GLU A 142 -19.26 7.34 0.29
C GLU A 142 -19.66 5.86 0.38
N PRO A 143 -20.20 5.27 -0.72
CA PRO A 143 -20.89 3.98 -0.66
C PRO A 143 -19.96 2.77 -0.57
N ILE A 144 -18.64 2.94 -0.76
CA ILE A 144 -17.68 1.83 -0.66
C ILE A 144 -17.19 1.75 0.78
N ILE A 145 -17.44 0.62 1.44
CA ILE A 145 -17.16 0.45 2.86
C ILE A 145 -16.32 -0.80 3.06
N LEU A 146 -15.25 -0.65 3.82
CA LEU A 146 -14.36 -1.74 4.16
C LEU A 146 -14.28 -1.84 5.69
N MET A 147 -14.74 -2.97 6.23
CA MET A 147 -14.63 -3.24 7.67
C MET A 147 -13.24 -3.84 7.90
N ALA A 148 -12.46 -3.19 8.77
CA ALA A 148 -11.07 -3.57 9.09
C ALA A 148 -10.98 -4.22 10.47
#